data_AF-A0A9X2DLL1-F1
#
_entry.id   AF-A0A9X2DLL1-F1
#
_cell.length_a   1.000
_cell.length_b   1.000
_cell.length_c   1.000
_cell.angle_alpha   90.00
_cell.angle_beta   90.00
_cell.angle_gamma   90.00
#
_symmetry.space_group_name_H-M   'P 1'
#
loop_
_entity.id
_entity.type
_entity.pdbx_description
1 polymer ?
#
loop_
_entity_poly.entity_id
_entity_poly.type
_entity_poly.pdbx_seq_one_letter_code
_entity_poly.pdbx_strand_id
1 'polypeptide(L)'
;MIERTIRSPFFMVAYTGLMLLFVYASFEQKSWVYPLGIVVLIVTVGLFLFLIVHNLRHPERRIKLISFIPYEFNEEDEGQQWVTNRACRKVYIFFYFAIPYSALLMVLFPYFPEVPLLILFLLASTQYTIYWYETRRYLK
;
A
#
# COMPACT_ATOMS: atom_id res chain seq x y z
N MET A 1 19.40 3.98 -0.81
CA MET A 1 18.85 3.81 0.56
C MET A 1 17.39 4.26 0.65
N ILE A 2 17.06 5.44 0.13
CA ILE A 2 15.72 6.05 0.13
C ILE A 2 14.66 5.21 -0.61
N GLU A 3 14.96 4.74 -1.83
CA GLU A 3 14.05 3.89 -2.61
C GLU A 3 13.77 2.55 -1.93
N ARG A 4 14.72 2.07 -1.12
CA ARG A 4 14.58 0.81 -0.37
C ARG A 4 13.51 0.90 0.70
N THR A 5 13.36 2.08 1.32
CA THR A 5 12.38 2.32 2.39
C THR A 5 10.98 2.53 1.83
N ILE A 6 10.83 3.27 0.73
CA ILE A 6 9.53 3.44 0.04
C ILE A 6 9.04 2.12 -0.53
N ARG A 7 9.92 1.33 -1.15
CA ARG A 7 9.60 0.00 -1.72
C ARG A 7 9.47 -1.10 -0.64
N SER A 8 9.50 -0.74 0.65
CA SER A 8 9.33 -1.70 1.73
C SER A 8 7.84 -1.99 1.94
N PRO A 9 7.41 -3.26 1.99
CA PRO A 9 6.01 -3.62 2.17
C PRO A 9 5.57 -3.20 3.57
N PHE A 10 6.48 -3.23 4.55
CA PHE A 10 6.20 -2.80 5.91
C PHE A 10 5.78 -1.33 5.98
N PHE A 11 6.38 -0.47 5.15
CA PHE A 11 6.01 0.94 5.12
C PHE A 11 4.60 1.12 4.55
N MET A 12 4.29 0.47 3.44
CA MET A 12 2.96 0.54 2.80
C MET A 12 1.86 -0.11 3.66
N VAL A 13 2.17 -1.22 4.33
CA VAL A 13 1.31 -1.89 5.31
C VAL A 13 1.03 -0.97 6.49
N ALA A 14 2.07 -0.38 7.09
CA ALA A 14 1.92 0.52 8.23
C ALA A 14 1.10 1.76 7.85
N TYR A 15 1.38 2.37 6.69
CA TYR A 15 0.63 3.52 6.20
C TYR A 15 -0.85 3.17 5.93
N THR A 16 -1.11 2.02 5.30
CA THR A 16 -2.47 1.54 5.07
C THR A 16 -3.21 1.26 6.38
N GLY A 17 -2.54 0.61 7.35
CA GLY A 17 -3.08 0.39 8.69
C GLY A 17 -3.40 1.69 9.41
N LEU A 18 -2.53 2.69 9.33
CA LEU A 18 -2.75 4.02 9.89
C LEU A 18 -3.97 4.70 9.25
N MET A 19 -4.12 4.63 7.92
CA MET A 19 -5.25 5.19 7.21
C MET A 19 -6.56 4.49 7.58
N LEU A 20 -6.58 3.16 7.67
CA LEU A 20 -7.77 2.40 8.08
C LEU A 20 -8.15 2.67 9.54
N LEU A 21 -7.16 2.82 10.44
CA LEU A 21 -7.40 3.21 11.82
C LEU A 21 -8.02 4.62 11.91
N PHE A 22 -7.56 5.55 11.07
CA PHE A 22 -8.14 6.89 10.99
C PHE A 22 -9.59 6.87 10.47
N VAL A 23 -9.87 6.05 9.44
CA VAL A 23 -11.24 5.84 8.94
C VAL A 23 -12.13 5.28 10.05
N TYR A 24 -11.67 4.24 10.76
CA TYR A 24 -12.39 3.67 11.90
C TYR A 24 -12.69 4.71 12.98
N ALA A 25 -11.66 5.46 13.41
CA ALA A 25 -11.79 6.48 14.45
C ALA A 25 -12.75 7.60 14.06
N SER A 26 -12.76 7.96 12.77
CA SER A 26 -13.64 8.98 12.21
C SER A 26 -15.09 8.50 12.18
N PHE A 27 -15.31 7.25 11.76
CA PHE A 27 -16.64 6.65 11.72
C PHE A 27 -17.25 6.51 13.12
N GLU A 28 -16.46 6.04 14.08
CA GLU A 28 -16.84 5.84 15.48
C GLU A 28 -16.81 7.13 16.33
N GLN A 29 -16.46 8.27 15.73
CA GLN A 29 -16.33 9.58 16.40
C GLN A 29 -15.49 9.51 17.69
N LYS A 30 -14.40 8.75 17.68
CA LYS A 30 -13.54 8.60 18.85
C LYS A 30 -12.89 9.93 19.20
N SER A 31 -12.75 10.23 20.50
CA SER A 31 -12.16 11.49 20.99
C SER A 31 -10.74 11.76 20.48
N TRP A 32 -10.00 10.70 20.15
CA TRP A 32 -8.63 10.76 19.64
C TRP A 32 -8.54 10.83 18.10
N VAL A 33 -9.66 11.02 17.39
CA VAL A 33 -9.65 11.15 15.92
C VAL A 33 -8.81 12.34 15.43
N TYR A 34 -8.90 13.50 16.11
CA TYR A 34 -8.16 14.70 15.73
C TYR A 34 -6.64 14.54 15.88
N PRO A 35 -6.09 14.09 17.03
CA PRO A 35 -4.66 13.85 17.13
C PRO A 35 -4.19 12.78 16.15
N LEU A 36 -4.98 11.72 15.89
CA LEU A 36 -4.64 10.73 14.86
C LEU A 36 -4.63 11.34 13.45
N GLY A 37 -5.60 12.20 13.12
CA GLY A 37 -5.67 12.89 11.85
C GLY A 37 -4.45 13.79 11.61
N ILE A 38 -3.94 14.45 12.65
CA ILE A 38 -2.69 15.21 12.58
C ILE A 38 -1.51 14.28 12.28
N VAL A 39 -1.41 13.11 12.92
CA VAL A 39 -0.36 12.13 12.64
C VAL A 39 -0.42 11.65 11.18
N VAL A 40 -1.62 11.28 10.70
CA VAL A 40 -1.83 10.90 9.29
C VAL A 40 -1.38 12.01 8.36
N LEU A 41 -1.79 13.25 8.63
CA LEU A 41 -1.42 14.41 7.81
C LEU A 41 0.11 14.59 7.75
N ILE A 42 0.78 14.54 8.90
CA ILE A 42 2.24 14.68 8.99
C ILE A 42 2.94 13.59 8.18
N VAL A 43 2.50 12.34 8.31
CA VAL A 43 3.08 11.21 7.56
C VAL A 43 2.88 11.40 6.05
N THR A 44 1.67 11.75 5.62
CA THR A 44 1.34 11.96 4.20
C THR A 44 2.10 13.14 3.59
N VAL A 45 2.14 14.28 4.29
CA VAL A 45 2.92 15.45 3.85
C VAL A 45 4.41 15.12 3.84
N GLY A 46 4.90 14.40 4.85
CA GLY A 46 6.28 13.91 4.91
C GLY A 46 6.65 13.06 3.71
N LEU A 47 5.77 12.14 3.29
CA LEU A 47 5.96 11.32 2.09
C LEU A 47 6.01 12.17 0.82
N PHE A 48 5.13 13.16 0.70
CA PHE A 48 5.10 14.05 -0.44
C PHE A 48 6.37 14.91 -0.54
N LEU A 49 6.79 15.52 0.58
CA LEU A 49 8.04 16.26 0.66
C LEU A 49 9.24 15.38 0.33
N PHE A 50 9.24 14.14 0.81
CA PHE A 50 10.30 13.18 0.53
C PHE A 50 10.39 12.83 -0.95
N LEU A 51 9.25 12.68 -1.63
CA LEU A 51 9.18 12.47 -3.08
C LEU A 51 9.68 13.70 -3.86
N ILE A 52 9.34 14.92 -3.43
CA ILE A 52 9.89 16.16 -4.02
C ILE A 52 11.41 16.18 -3.89
N VAL A 53 11.95 15.90 -2.71
CA VAL A 53 13.41 15.88 -2.47
C VAL A 53 14.08 14.81 -3.32
N HIS A 54 13.48 13.62 -3.47
CA HIS A 54 13.99 12.58 -4.35
C HIS A 54 14.03 13.05 -5.81
N ASN A 55 12.95 13.66 -6.32
CA ASN A 55 12.88 14.19 -7.69
C ASN A 55 13.90 15.31 -7.97
N LEU A 56 14.20 16.14 -6.97
CA LEU A 56 15.23 17.19 -7.08
C LEU A 56 16.64 16.60 -7.14
N ARG A 57 16.90 15.52 -6.38
CA ARG A 57 18.21 14.85 -6.35
C ARG A 57 18.44 13.92 -7.53
N HIS A 58 17.37 13.35 -8.09
CA HIS A 58 17.41 12.39 -9.19
C HIS A 58 16.54 12.86 -10.37
N PRO A 59 16.94 13.94 -11.05
CA PRO A 59 16.12 14.55 -12.11
C PRO A 59 15.91 13.64 -13.32
N GLU A 60 16.74 12.61 -13.50
CA GLU A 60 16.62 11.62 -14.58
C GLU A 60 15.66 10.47 -14.25
N ARG A 61 15.35 10.26 -12.96
CA ARG A 61 14.45 9.21 -12.44
C ARG A 61 13.29 9.80 -11.66
N ARG A 62 12.65 10.82 -12.23
CA ARG A 62 11.55 11.52 -11.57
C ARG A 62 10.34 10.62 -11.39
N ILE A 63 9.81 10.61 -10.17
CA ILE A 63 8.52 10.03 -9.84
C ILE A 63 7.47 11.11 -10.06
N LYS A 64 6.57 10.90 -11.01
CA LYS A 64 5.46 11.82 -11.24
C LYS A 64 4.55 11.81 -10.02
N LEU A 65 4.32 12.99 -9.43
CA LEU A 65 3.44 13.17 -8.27
C LEU A 65 1.98 12.80 -8.57
N ILE A 66 1.56 12.99 -9.83
CA ILE A 66 0.22 12.65 -10.31
C ILE A 66 0.41 11.67 -11.46
N SER A 67 0.27 10.37 -11.14
CA SER A 67 0.36 9.27 -12.09
C SER A 67 -0.64 8.20 -11.68
N PHE A 68 -1.37 7.67 -12.65
CA PHE A 68 -2.19 6.46 -12.45
C PHE A 68 -1.34 5.19 -12.39
N ILE A 69 -0.07 5.28 -12.80
CA ILE A 69 0.89 4.20 -12.77
C ILE A 69 1.70 4.34 -11.47
N PRO A 70 1.63 3.34 -10.57
CA PRO A 70 2.48 3.26 -9.40
C PRO A 70 3.96 3.34 -9.75
N TYR A 71 4.76 3.90 -8.84
CA TYR A 71 6.20 4.01 -9.02
C TYR A 71 6.89 2.64 -9.17
N GLU A 72 6.32 1.59 -8.58
CA GLU A 72 6.80 0.22 -8.68
C GLU A 72 6.84 -0.32 -10.11
N PHE A 73 6.06 0.26 -11.03
CA PHE A 73 6.06 -0.08 -12.45
C PHE A 73 6.92 0.86 -13.31
N ASN A 74 7.76 1.69 -12.69
CA ASN A 74 8.75 2.47 -13.39
C ASN A 74 10.00 1.61 -13.67
N GLU A 75 9.81 0.61 -14.53
CA GLU A 75 10.81 -0.38 -14.92
C GLU A 75 11.78 0.22 -15.96
N GLU A 76 13.08 0.01 -15.76
CA GLU A 76 14.12 0.54 -16.66
C GLU A 76 14.59 -0.49 -17.70
N ASP A 77 14.33 -1.77 -17.47
CA ASP A 77 14.75 -2.87 -18.33
C ASP A 77 13.67 -3.97 -18.45
N GLU A 78 13.79 -4.82 -19.48
CA GLU A 78 12.84 -5.91 -19.74
C GLU A 78 12.84 -7.00 -18.64
N GLY A 79 13.96 -7.16 -17.93
CA GLY A 79 14.07 -8.12 -16.82
C GLY A 79 13.24 -7.69 -15.61
N GLN A 80 13.28 -6.40 -15.27
CA GLN A 80 12.46 -5.78 -14.23
C GLN A 80 10.98 -5.93 -14.59
N GLN A 81 10.62 -5.65 -15.85
CA GLN A 81 9.27 -5.83 -16.35
C GLN A 81 8.79 -7.29 -16.24
N TRP A 82 9.66 -8.26 -16.51
CA TRP A 82 9.32 -9.68 -16.32
C TRP A 82 9.04 -10.01 -14.85
N VAL A 83 9.86 -9.47 -13.93
CA VAL A 83 9.69 -9.67 -12.49
C VAL A 83 8.40 -9.02 -11.98
N THR A 84 8.11 -7.77 -12.36
CA THR A 84 6.89 -7.07 -11.94
C THR A 84 5.65 -7.75 -12.50
N ASN A 85 5.65 -8.18 -13.76
CA ASN A 85 4.55 -8.94 -14.36
C ASN A 85 4.28 -10.25 -13.61
N ARG A 86 5.35 -10.95 -13.19
CA ARG A 86 5.24 -12.17 -12.40
C ARG A 86 4.67 -11.90 -11.01
N ALA A 87 5.12 -10.84 -10.34
CA ALA A 87 4.59 -10.40 -9.05
C ALA A 87 3.11 -10.01 -9.15
N CYS A 88 2.74 -9.21 -10.15
CA CYS A 88 1.36 -8.82 -10.46
C CYS A 88 0.48 -10.04 -10.74
N ARG A 89 0.96 -11.02 -11.51
CA ARG A 89 0.22 -12.26 -11.76
C ARG A 89 -0.10 -13.00 -10.46
N LYS A 90 0.85 -13.08 -9.51
CA LYS A 90 0.60 -13.72 -8.22
C LYS A 90 -0.42 -12.96 -7.38
N VAL A 91 -0.30 -11.62 -7.32
CA VAL A 91 -1.27 -10.76 -6.63
C VAL A 91 -2.66 -10.90 -7.25
N TYR A 92 -2.76 -10.96 -8.57
CA TYR A 92 -4.02 -11.18 -9.27
C TYR A 92 -4.67 -12.52 -8.91
N ILE A 93 -3.89 -13.62 -8.92
CA ILE A 93 -4.37 -14.95 -8.51
C ILE A 93 -4.84 -14.91 -7.05
N PHE A 94 -4.12 -14.20 -6.18
CA PHE A 94 -4.56 -14.01 -4.79
C PHE A 94 -5.94 -13.33 -4.72
N PHE A 95 -6.13 -12.19 -5.40
CA PHE A 95 -7.41 -11.47 -5.39
C PHE A 95 -8.57 -12.25 -6.01
N TYR A 96 -8.30 -13.08 -7.02
CA TYR A 96 -9.31 -13.95 -7.63
C TYR A 96 -10.03 -14.81 -6.59
N PHE A 97 -9.31 -15.35 -5.61
CA PHE A 97 -9.89 -16.11 -4.51
C PHE A 97 -10.27 -15.23 -3.32
N ALA A 98 -9.41 -14.27 -2.96
CA ALA A 98 -9.58 -13.50 -1.72
C ALA A 98 -10.84 -12.63 -1.73
N ILE A 99 -11.25 -12.09 -2.89
CA ILE A 99 -12.45 -11.25 -3.00
C ILE A 99 -13.74 -12.06 -2.69
N PRO A 100 -14.02 -13.21 -3.33
CA PRO A 100 -15.15 -14.05 -2.97
C PRO A 100 -15.19 -14.44 -1.48
N TYR A 101 -14.05 -14.85 -0.92
CA TYR A 101 -13.97 -15.20 0.51
C TYR A 101 -14.23 -13.98 1.41
N SER A 102 -13.72 -12.82 1.02
CA SER A 102 -13.97 -11.56 1.74
C SER A 102 -15.45 -11.20 1.75
N ALA A 103 -16.14 -11.33 0.62
CA ALA A 103 -17.57 -11.10 0.52
C ALA A 103 -18.36 -12.07 1.42
N LEU A 104 -17.99 -13.36 1.42
CA LEU A 104 -18.60 -14.35 2.30
C LEU A 104 -18.41 -13.98 3.79
N LEU A 105 -17.20 -13.57 4.19
CA LEU A 105 -16.94 -13.14 5.56
C LEU A 105 -17.78 -11.93 5.97
N MET A 106 -17.95 -10.94 5.09
CA MET A 106 -18.81 -9.79 5.38
C MET A 106 -20.27 -10.20 5.61
N VAL A 107 -20.79 -11.16 4.83
CA VAL A 107 -22.15 -11.68 4.99
C VAL A 107 -22.31 -12.49 6.27
N LEU A 108 -21.28 -13.25 6.68
CA LEU A 108 -21.29 -14.04 7.91
C LEU A 108 -21.21 -13.18 9.18
N PHE A 109 -20.62 -11.99 9.09
CA PHE A 109 -20.41 -11.08 10.22
C PHE A 109 -21.02 -9.68 9.98
N PRO A 110 -22.33 -9.55 9.71
CA PRO A 110 -22.94 -8.30 9.27
C PRO A 110 -23.06 -7.25 10.40
N TYR A 111 -22.97 -7.68 11.66
CA TYR A 111 -23.13 -6.81 12.84
C TYR A 111 -21.80 -6.23 13.36
N PHE A 112 -20.67 -6.57 12.73
CA PHE A 112 -19.35 -6.13 13.15
C PHE A 112 -18.80 -5.10 12.14
N PRO A 113 -18.92 -3.78 12.40
CA PRO A 113 -18.50 -2.74 11.47
C PRO A 113 -16.98 -2.73 11.21
N GLU A 114 -16.19 -3.38 12.06
CA GLU A 114 -14.74 -3.51 11.92
C GLU A 114 -14.33 -4.57 10.89
N VAL A 115 -15.20 -5.54 10.59
CA VAL A 115 -14.89 -6.67 9.70
C VAL A 115 -14.47 -6.20 8.30
N PRO A 116 -15.19 -5.28 7.63
CA PRO A 116 -14.73 -4.73 6.36
C PRO A 116 -13.34 -4.09 6.42
N LEU A 117 -13.02 -3.38 7.51
CA LEU A 117 -11.74 -2.71 7.68
C LEU A 117 -10.60 -3.72 7.91
N LEU A 118 -10.84 -4.76 8.71
CA LEU A 118 -9.90 -5.85 8.92
C LEU A 118 -9.63 -6.63 7.63
N ILE A 119 -10.69 -6.91 6.85
CA ILE A 119 -10.56 -7.56 5.54
C ILE A 119 -9.71 -6.70 4.61
N LEU A 120 -10.01 -5.40 4.48
CA LEU A 120 -9.22 -4.49 3.64
C LEU A 120 -7.75 -4.44 4.08
N PHE A 121 -7.49 -4.41 5.39
CA PHE A 121 -6.13 -4.44 5.92
C PHE A 121 -5.40 -5.75 5.56
N LEU A 122 -6.05 -6.90 5.72
CA LEU A 122 -5.47 -8.20 5.38
C LEU A 122 -5.22 -8.34 3.87
N LEU A 123 -6.16 -7.91 3.04
CA LEU A 123 -6.03 -7.91 1.58
C LEU A 123 -4.84 -7.05 1.14
N ALA A 124 -4.77 -5.80 1.62
CA ALA A 124 -3.69 -4.88 1.29
C ALA A 124 -2.34 -5.41 1.79
N SER A 125 -2.29 -5.91 3.03
CA SER A 125 -1.06 -6.41 3.62
C SER A 125 -0.52 -7.64 2.88
N THR A 126 -1.41 -8.54 2.51
CA THR A 126 -1.06 -9.73 1.74
C THR A 126 -0.61 -9.36 0.33
N GLN A 127 -1.31 -8.45 -0.34
CA GLN A 127 -0.91 -7.92 -1.65
C GLN A 127 0.51 -7.35 -1.61
N TYR A 128 0.80 -6.42 -0.69
CA TYR A 128 2.12 -5.79 -0.59
C TYR A 128 3.20 -6.82 -0.26
N THR A 129 2.90 -7.79 0.59
CA THR A 129 3.84 -8.86 0.97
C THR A 129 4.15 -9.79 -0.20
N ILE A 130 3.13 -10.24 -0.95
CA ILE A 130 3.32 -11.08 -2.15
C ILE A 130 4.15 -10.34 -3.18
N TYR A 131 3.79 -9.08 -3.48
CA TYR A 131 4.48 -8.27 -4.47
C TYR A 131 5.95 -8.06 -4.09
N TRP A 132 6.21 -7.66 -2.84
CA TRP A 132 7.56 -7.44 -2.37
C TRP A 132 8.40 -8.71 -2.31
N TYR A 133 7.84 -9.82 -1.83
CA TYR A 133 8.55 -11.09 -1.77
C TYR A 133 8.95 -11.57 -3.16
N GLU A 134 8.03 -11.50 -4.13
CA GLU A 134 8.33 -11.93 -5.49
C GLU A 134 9.34 -11.01 -6.17
N THR A 135 9.23 -9.69 -5.99
CA THR A 135 10.20 -8.74 -6.56
C THR A 135 11.59 -8.92 -5.96
N ARG A 136 11.72 -9.04 -4.63
CA ARG A 136 13.00 -9.24 -3.93
C ARG A 136 13.70 -10.55 -4.25
N ARG A 137 12.95 -11.56 -4.67
CA ARG A 137 13.52 -12.84 -5.07
C ARG A 137 14.44 -12.70 -6.28
N TYR A 138 14.18 -11.74 -7.17
CA TYR A 138 14.93 -11.55 -8.41
C TYR A 138 15.70 -10.23 -8.46
N LEU A 139 15.13 -9.15 -7.87
CA LEU A 139 15.71 -7.81 -7.81
C LEU A 139 16.27 -7.61 -6.40
N LYS A 140 17.60 -7.75 -6.23
CA LYS A 140 18.27 -7.56 -4.94
C LYS A 140 18.37 -6.08 -4.55
#